data_AF-A0A1H0DTV0-F1
#
_entry.id   AF-A0A1H0DTV0-F1
#
_cell.length_a   1.000
_cell.length_b   1.000
_cell.length_c   1.000
_cell.angle_alpha   90.00
_cell.angle_beta   90.00
_cell.angle_gamma   90.00
#
_symmetry.space_group_name_H-M   'P 1'
#
loop_
_entity.id
_entity.type
_entity.pdbx_description
1 polymer ?
#
loop_
_entity_poly.entity_id
_entity_poly.type
_entity_poly.pdbx_seq_one_letter_code
_entity_poly.pdbx_strand_id
1 'polypeptide(L)'
;MGGMGPVGKSDGARRRRNAVVAMTKLPAEGRKGRTPRFPLGPDIRTRADLVVAQNRLETLQDRRREGETVSDVAIDRALHKVTVLEHVVELQAEAELALWRELWRTPQAVAWERLHWTREVAQYVRHKVLAENGDLDAAKEARQQADRLGLTPLAMLRLRWEVVADEVAEQRTTRTVPAAQRKRPNLRAVDPG
;
A
#
# COMPACT_ATOMS: atom_id res chain seq x y z
N MET A 1 -45.11 -57.16 1.79
CA MET A 1 -44.00 -56.43 2.43
C MET A 1 -43.46 -55.40 1.44
N GLY A 2 -44.12 -54.24 1.31
CA GLY A 2 -43.68 -53.14 0.44
C GLY A 2 -43.06 -52.03 1.29
N GLY A 3 -41.73 -51.89 1.24
CA GLY A 3 -41.01 -50.87 1.98
C GLY A 3 -41.25 -49.48 1.37
N MET A 4 -41.99 -48.64 2.06
CA MET A 4 -42.12 -47.22 1.71
C MET A 4 -40.76 -46.56 2.00
N GLY A 5 -40.06 -46.14 0.95
CA GLY A 5 -38.83 -45.37 1.08
C GLY A 5 -39.07 -44.08 1.88
N PRO A 6 -38.05 -43.55 2.59
CA PRO A 6 -38.23 -42.44 3.49
C PRO A 6 -38.75 -41.20 2.74
N VAL A 7 -39.77 -40.56 3.31
CA VAL A 7 -40.43 -39.37 2.77
C VAL A 7 -39.39 -38.27 2.53
N GLY A 8 -39.37 -37.74 1.31
CA GLY A 8 -38.50 -36.61 0.95
C GLY A 8 -38.77 -35.41 1.85
N LYS A 9 -37.71 -34.85 2.44
CA LYS A 9 -37.79 -33.65 3.30
C LYS A 9 -38.55 -32.52 2.61
N SER A 10 -39.47 -31.90 3.35
CA SER A 10 -40.29 -30.77 2.90
C SER A 10 -39.45 -29.57 2.45
N ASP A 11 -39.98 -28.76 1.52
CA ASP A 11 -39.28 -27.60 0.94
C ASP A 11 -38.84 -26.58 1.98
N GLY A 12 -39.58 -26.44 3.09
CA GLY A 12 -39.20 -25.60 4.23
C GLY A 12 -37.92 -26.05 4.93
N ALA A 13 -37.64 -27.36 4.97
CA ALA A 13 -36.44 -27.94 5.58
C ALA A 13 -35.21 -27.89 4.66
N ARG A 14 -35.39 -27.70 3.35
CA ARG A 14 -34.27 -27.51 2.39
C ARG A 14 -33.62 -26.13 2.50
N ARG A 15 -34.40 -25.11 2.89
CA ARG A 15 -34.01 -23.68 2.76
C ARG A 15 -33.00 -23.15 3.79
N ARG A 16 -32.61 -23.88 4.84
CA ARG A 16 -31.74 -23.36 5.92
C ARG A 16 -30.43 -24.14 6.14
N ARG A 17 -29.70 -24.51 5.08
CA ARG A 17 -28.43 -25.26 5.25
C ARG A 17 -27.14 -24.52 4.89
N ASN A 18 -27.22 -23.39 4.18
CA ASN A 18 -26.02 -22.64 3.81
C ASN A 18 -26.08 -21.26 4.45
N ALA A 19 -25.60 -21.13 5.68
CA ALA A 19 -25.32 -19.82 6.25
C ALA A 19 -24.18 -19.18 5.43
N VAL A 20 -24.53 -18.22 4.57
CA VAL A 20 -23.53 -17.45 3.83
C VAL A 20 -22.85 -16.52 4.82
N VAL A 21 -21.55 -16.69 5.02
CA VAL A 21 -20.82 -15.76 5.90
C VAL A 21 -20.63 -14.44 5.15
N ALA A 22 -20.92 -13.33 5.84
CA ALA A 22 -20.89 -12.00 5.24
C ALA A 22 -19.49 -11.63 4.72
N MET A 23 -19.47 -10.95 3.56
CA MET A 23 -18.28 -10.32 3.00
C MET A 23 -18.08 -8.92 3.59
N THR A 24 -16.81 -8.54 3.79
CA THR A 24 -16.39 -7.18 4.12
C THR A 24 -16.33 -6.36 2.84
N LYS A 25 -17.14 -5.31 2.77
CA LYS A 25 -17.18 -4.39 1.62
C LYS A 25 -16.07 -3.35 1.73
N LEU A 26 -15.25 -3.25 0.67
CA LEU A 26 -14.22 -2.24 0.49
C LEU A 26 -14.66 -1.25 -0.59
N PRO A 27 -14.39 0.06 -0.44
CA PRO A 27 -14.83 1.06 -1.41
C PRO A 27 -14.01 0.98 -2.70
N ALA A 28 -14.67 0.92 -3.86
CA ALA A 28 -14.00 0.86 -5.17
C ALA A 28 -13.09 2.07 -5.45
N GLU A 29 -13.45 3.25 -4.93
CA GLU A 29 -12.64 4.47 -5.07
C GLU A 29 -11.34 4.45 -4.27
N GLY A 30 -11.10 3.39 -3.48
CA GLY A 30 -9.91 3.26 -2.65
C GLY A 30 -10.00 3.96 -1.30
N ARG A 31 -8.91 3.92 -0.54
CA ARG A 31 -8.80 4.65 0.73
C ARG A 31 -8.70 6.16 0.46
N LYS A 32 -9.51 6.94 1.18
CA LYS A 32 -9.47 8.41 1.18
C LYS A 32 -8.48 8.95 2.22
N GLY A 33 -7.94 10.14 1.95
CA GLY A 33 -7.06 10.85 2.87
C GLY A 33 -5.57 10.68 2.58
N ARG A 34 -4.73 11.26 3.44
CA ARG A 34 -3.27 11.25 3.26
C ARG A 34 -2.71 9.85 3.44
N THR A 35 -1.86 9.41 2.50
CA THR A 35 -1.06 8.19 2.66
C THR A 35 -0.24 8.27 3.95
N PRO A 36 -0.24 7.23 4.80
CA PRO A 36 0.59 7.23 6.01
C PRO A 36 2.07 7.41 5.66
N ARG A 37 2.86 7.94 6.61
CA ARG A 37 4.31 8.02 6.43
C ARG A 37 4.86 6.59 6.29
N PHE A 38 5.75 6.39 5.32
CA PHE A 38 6.46 5.12 5.19
C PHE A 38 7.24 4.84 6.48
N PRO A 39 6.95 3.73 7.20
CA PRO A 39 7.46 3.51 8.55
C PRO A 39 8.88 2.93 8.58
N LEU A 40 9.40 2.54 7.42
CA LEU A 40 10.71 1.95 7.27
C LEU A 40 11.71 3.02 6.79
N GLY A 41 12.92 2.98 7.31
CA GLY A 41 14.04 3.75 6.75
C GLY A 41 14.62 3.07 5.51
N PRO A 42 15.66 3.67 4.91
CA PRO A 42 16.43 3.03 3.84
C PRO A 42 16.91 1.64 4.23
N ASP A 43 17.19 0.80 3.24
CA ASP A 43 17.73 -0.53 3.51
C ASP A 43 19.02 -0.46 4.33
N ILE A 44 19.02 -1.15 5.47
CA ILE A 44 20.09 -1.06 6.45
C ILE A 44 21.39 -1.64 5.89
N ARG A 45 21.30 -2.70 5.08
CA ARG A 45 22.48 -3.37 4.53
C ARG A 45 23.12 -2.51 3.46
N THR A 46 22.36 -2.03 2.48
CA THR A 46 22.88 -1.11 1.46
C THR A 46 23.46 0.15 2.09
N ARG A 47 22.80 0.70 3.12
CA ARG A 47 23.32 1.87 3.84
C ARG A 47 24.61 1.57 4.61
N ALA A 48 24.72 0.41 5.25
CA ALA A 48 25.95 0.01 5.93
C ALA A 48 27.11 -0.15 4.92
N ASP A 49 26.84 -0.78 3.78
CA ASP A 49 27.83 -0.94 2.70
C ASP A 49 28.30 0.43 2.17
N LEU A 50 27.39 1.40 2.04
CA LEU A 50 27.71 2.77 1.65
C LEU A 50 28.66 3.44 2.65
N VAL A 51 28.35 3.36 3.95
CA VAL A 51 29.20 3.93 5.01
C VAL A 51 30.60 3.30 4.99
N VAL A 52 30.69 1.98 4.81
CA VAL A 52 31.99 1.29 4.70
C VAL A 52 32.76 1.77 3.47
N ALA A 53 32.10 1.96 2.33
CA ALA A 53 32.74 2.49 1.12
C ALA A 53 33.23 3.94 1.30
N GLN A 54 32.45 4.79 1.98
CA GLN A 54 32.82 6.17 2.30
C GLN A 54 34.04 6.22 3.21
N ASN A 55 34.03 5.45 4.30
CA ASN A 55 35.18 5.37 5.22
C ASN A 55 36.44 4.87 4.50
N ARG A 56 36.29 3.93 3.56
CA ARG A 56 37.41 3.42 2.76
C ARG A 56 37.98 4.50 1.84
N LEU A 57 37.12 5.27 1.19
CA LEU A 57 37.52 6.40 0.35
C LEU A 57 38.28 7.45 1.17
N GLU A 58 37.72 7.85 2.31
CA GLU A 58 38.32 8.82 3.24
C GLU A 58 39.71 8.35 3.69
N THR A 59 39.83 7.10 4.14
CA THR A 59 41.11 6.50 4.53
C THR A 59 42.17 6.59 3.41
N LEU A 60 41.78 6.33 2.16
CA LEU A 60 42.72 6.40 1.03
C LEU A 60 43.12 7.85 0.70
N GLN A 61 42.18 8.79 0.83
CA GLN A 61 42.44 10.20 0.62
C GLN A 61 43.36 10.78 1.70
N ASP A 62 43.16 10.40 2.96
CA ASP A 62 43.98 10.85 4.09
C ASP A 62 45.42 10.37 3.97
N ARG A 63 45.63 9.09 3.68
CA ARG A 63 46.97 8.55 3.41
C ARG A 63 47.69 9.30 2.29
N ARG A 64 46.96 9.67 1.23
CA ARG A 64 47.51 10.49 0.14
C ARG A 64 47.86 11.91 0.60
N ARG A 65 47.04 12.53 1.47
CA ARG A 65 47.32 13.85 2.08
C ARG A 65 48.54 13.80 3.00
N GLU A 66 48.76 12.68 3.69
CA GLU A 66 49.92 12.42 4.54
C GLU A 66 51.21 12.13 3.74
N GLY A 67 51.12 12.10 2.40
CA GLY A 67 52.27 11.89 1.52
C GLY A 67 52.58 10.43 1.22
N GLU A 68 51.73 9.48 1.65
CA GLU A 68 51.88 8.09 1.25
C GLU A 68 51.55 7.92 -0.24
N THR A 69 52.29 7.04 -0.91
CA THR A 69 52.01 6.64 -2.29
C THR A 69 50.74 5.79 -2.33
N VAL A 70 49.60 6.45 -2.58
CA VAL A 70 48.30 5.81 -2.84
C VAL A 70 48.01 5.85 -4.32
N SER A 71 47.65 4.71 -4.92
CA SER A 71 47.29 4.63 -6.34
C SER A 71 45.99 5.39 -6.63
N ASP A 72 45.99 6.26 -7.64
CA ASP A 72 44.79 6.97 -8.09
C ASP A 72 43.67 6.00 -8.50
N VAL A 73 44.03 4.86 -9.12
CA VAL A 73 43.07 3.80 -9.48
C VAL A 73 42.34 3.24 -8.26
N ALA A 74 43.01 3.17 -7.10
CA ALA A 74 42.39 2.70 -5.87
C ALA A 74 41.38 3.72 -5.32
N ILE A 75 41.69 5.01 -5.43
CA ILE A 75 40.81 6.11 -5.03
C ILE A 75 39.62 6.19 -5.99
N ASP A 76 39.84 6.12 -7.30
CA ASP A 76 38.78 6.13 -8.32
C ASP A 76 37.83 4.94 -8.14
N ARG A 77 38.35 3.76 -7.84
CA ARG A 77 37.51 2.59 -7.52
C ARG A 77 36.67 2.80 -6.27
N ALA A 78 37.25 3.40 -5.22
CA ALA A 78 36.52 3.70 -3.98
C ALA A 78 35.43 4.77 -4.22
N LEU A 79 35.76 5.84 -4.96
CA LEU A 79 34.81 6.87 -5.40
C LEU A 79 33.65 6.25 -6.17
N HIS A 80 33.95 5.46 -7.21
CA HIS A 80 32.93 4.80 -8.01
C HIS A 80 32.02 3.91 -7.16
N LYS A 81 32.59 3.16 -6.20
CA LYS A 81 31.81 2.33 -5.28
C LYS A 81 30.86 3.15 -4.41
N VAL A 82 31.32 4.30 -3.88
CA VAL A 82 30.49 5.24 -3.11
C VAL A 82 29.36 5.76 -3.99
N THR A 83 29.67 6.31 -5.18
CA THR A 83 28.67 6.85 -6.10
C THR A 83 27.59 5.83 -6.46
N VAL A 84 27.98 4.59 -6.77
CA VAL A 84 27.03 3.52 -7.07
C VAL A 84 26.12 3.24 -5.88
N LEU A 85 26.68 3.13 -4.68
CA LEU A 85 25.90 2.83 -3.47
C LEU A 85 24.97 3.97 -3.07
N GLU A 86 25.38 5.23 -3.25
CA GLU A 86 24.53 6.40 -3.04
C GLU A 86 23.30 6.34 -3.95
N HIS A 87 23.51 6.10 -5.25
CA HIS A 87 22.40 5.95 -6.19
C HIS A 87 21.51 4.75 -5.86
N VAL A 88 22.07 3.61 -5.44
CA VAL A 88 21.24 2.44 -5.06
C VAL A 88 20.35 2.79 -3.85
N VAL A 89 20.89 3.45 -2.83
CA VAL A 89 20.10 3.87 -1.64
C VAL A 89 18.97 4.82 -2.05
N GLU A 90 19.26 5.81 -2.89
CA GLU A 90 18.28 6.79 -3.35
C GLU A 90 17.19 6.14 -4.21
N LEU A 91 17.57 5.43 -5.26
CA LEU A 91 16.64 4.79 -6.20
C LEU A 91 15.73 3.77 -5.50
N GLN A 92 16.28 2.98 -4.57
CA GLN A 92 15.48 2.05 -3.80
C GLN A 92 14.46 2.78 -2.90
N ALA A 93 14.87 3.84 -2.20
CA ALA A 93 13.96 4.61 -1.36
C ALA A 93 12.83 5.28 -2.16
N GLU A 94 13.14 5.78 -3.35
CA GLU A 94 12.14 6.35 -4.27
C GLU A 94 11.14 5.31 -4.76
N ALA A 95 11.63 4.14 -5.20
CA ALA A 95 10.80 3.03 -5.66
C ALA A 95 9.86 2.53 -4.54
N GLU A 96 10.39 2.37 -3.32
CA GLU A 96 9.60 1.98 -2.15
C GLU A 96 8.51 3.01 -1.83
N LEU A 97 8.84 4.31 -1.86
CA LEU A 97 7.87 5.37 -1.61
C LEU A 97 6.81 5.48 -2.71
N ALA A 98 7.16 5.24 -3.97
CA ALA A 98 6.22 5.22 -5.08
C ALA A 98 5.20 4.08 -4.91
N LEU A 99 5.69 2.84 -4.76
CA LEU A 99 4.84 1.67 -4.55
C LEU A 99 3.98 1.80 -3.28
N TRP A 100 4.55 2.34 -2.19
CA TRP A 100 3.79 2.62 -0.98
C TRP A 100 2.60 3.55 -1.24
N ARG A 101 2.79 4.65 -1.97
CA ARG A 101 1.70 5.58 -2.30
C ARG A 101 0.63 4.92 -3.16
N GLU A 102 1.02 4.08 -4.10
CA GLU A 102 0.09 3.33 -4.96
C GLU A 102 -0.76 2.35 -4.16
N LEU A 103 -0.13 1.52 -3.31
CA LEU A 103 -0.84 0.56 -2.47
C LEU A 103 -1.85 1.24 -1.55
N TRP A 104 -1.49 2.36 -0.93
CA TRP A 104 -2.38 3.09 -0.02
C TRP A 104 -3.55 3.81 -0.71
N ARG A 105 -3.58 3.84 -2.05
CA ARG A 105 -4.74 4.30 -2.84
C ARG A 105 -5.72 3.17 -3.15
N THR A 106 -5.35 1.91 -2.91
CA THR A 106 -6.21 0.77 -3.22
C THR A 106 -7.37 0.62 -2.21
N PRO A 107 -8.47 -0.07 -2.57
CA PRO A 107 -9.55 -0.40 -1.63
C PRO A 107 -9.07 -1.18 -0.39
N GLN A 108 -8.10 -2.06 -0.56
CA GLN A 108 -7.51 -2.90 0.48
C GLN A 108 -6.89 -2.07 1.61
N ALA A 109 -6.38 -0.88 1.31
CA ALA A 109 -5.81 0.03 2.29
C ALA A 109 -6.79 0.45 3.39
N VAL A 110 -8.10 0.45 3.13
CA VAL A 110 -9.12 0.69 4.17
C VAL A 110 -9.12 -0.44 5.20
N ALA A 111 -8.95 -1.69 4.76
CA ALA A 111 -8.83 -2.83 5.67
C ALA A 111 -7.50 -2.79 6.43
N TRP A 112 -6.39 -2.51 5.75
CA TRP A 112 -5.08 -2.43 6.39
C TRP A 112 -5.02 -1.34 7.47
N GLU A 113 -5.68 -0.20 7.24
CA GLU A 113 -5.79 0.87 8.24
C GLU A 113 -6.56 0.42 9.48
N ARG A 114 -7.72 -0.22 9.29
CA ARG A 114 -8.55 -0.75 10.39
C ARG A 114 -7.83 -1.84 11.19
N LEU A 115 -6.98 -2.62 10.54
CA LEU A 115 -6.21 -3.71 11.16
C LEU A 115 -4.82 -3.26 11.66
N HIS A 116 -4.46 -1.99 11.46
CA HIS A 116 -3.15 -1.43 11.80
C HIS A 116 -1.96 -2.14 11.14
N TRP A 117 -2.14 -2.69 9.94
CA TRP A 117 -1.12 -3.44 9.18
C TRP A 117 -0.09 -2.55 8.46
N THR A 118 0.16 -1.35 8.97
CA THR A 118 1.04 -0.37 8.29
C THR A 118 2.45 -0.91 8.09
N ARG A 119 3.02 -1.61 9.08
CA ARG A 119 4.36 -2.21 8.95
C ARG A 119 4.37 -3.44 8.03
N GLU A 120 3.32 -4.26 8.04
CA GLU A 120 3.21 -5.44 7.16
C GLU A 120 3.20 -5.04 5.68
N VAL A 121 2.40 -4.01 5.33
CA VAL A 121 2.37 -3.45 3.98
C VAL A 121 3.74 -2.86 3.62
N ALA A 122 4.44 -2.23 4.56
CA ALA A 122 5.74 -1.63 4.29
C ALA A 122 6.82 -2.69 4.05
N GLN A 123 6.74 -3.82 4.75
CA GLN A 123 7.64 -4.94 4.52
C GLN A 123 7.39 -5.57 3.14
N TYR A 124 6.12 -5.71 2.74
CA TYR A 124 5.76 -6.13 1.39
C TYR A 124 6.34 -5.21 0.32
N VAL A 125 6.23 -3.88 0.49
CA VAL A 125 6.81 -2.91 -0.45
C VAL A 125 8.29 -3.15 -0.68
N ARG A 126 9.07 -3.32 0.40
CA ARG A 126 10.51 -3.56 0.29
C ARG A 126 10.84 -4.88 -0.40
N HIS A 127 10.17 -5.97 -0.03
CA HIS A 127 10.38 -7.25 -0.72
C HIS A 127 9.96 -7.19 -2.19
N LYS A 128 8.90 -6.45 -2.52
CA LYS A 128 8.43 -6.28 -3.89
C LYS A 128 9.43 -5.51 -4.75
N VAL A 129 10.00 -4.41 -4.23
CA VAL A 129 11.05 -3.64 -4.92
C VAL A 129 12.31 -4.50 -5.14
N LEU A 130 12.74 -5.24 -4.12
CA LEU A 130 13.89 -6.16 -4.26
C LEU A 130 13.62 -7.28 -5.27
N ALA A 131 12.40 -7.81 -5.29
CA ALA A 131 11.99 -8.83 -6.24
C ALA A 131 12.01 -8.33 -7.69
N GLU A 132 11.60 -7.09 -7.94
CA GLU A 132 11.65 -6.46 -9.27
C GLU A 132 13.10 -6.25 -9.75
N ASN A 133 14.05 -6.12 -8.82
CA ASN A 133 15.48 -6.07 -9.10
C ASN A 133 16.13 -7.46 -9.27
N GLY A 134 15.35 -8.54 -9.21
CA GLY A 134 15.82 -9.91 -9.47
C GLY A 134 16.16 -10.75 -8.23
N ASP A 135 15.88 -10.27 -7.02
CA ASP A 135 16.04 -11.07 -5.80
C ASP A 135 14.93 -12.14 -5.69
N LEU A 136 15.31 -13.39 -5.93
CA LEU A 136 14.38 -14.53 -5.94
C LEU A 136 13.84 -14.86 -4.54
N ASP A 137 14.60 -14.60 -3.47
CA ASP A 137 14.13 -14.87 -2.11
C ASP A 137 13.15 -13.79 -1.66
N ALA A 138 13.44 -12.52 -1.97
CA ALA A 138 12.48 -11.43 -1.81
C ALA A 138 11.20 -11.66 -2.62
N ALA A 139 11.30 -12.23 -3.83
CA ALA A 139 10.14 -12.57 -4.64
C ALA A 139 9.24 -13.64 -3.99
N LYS A 140 9.80 -14.61 -3.28
CA LYS A 140 9.04 -15.62 -2.52
C LYS A 140 8.28 -14.98 -1.36
N GLU A 141 8.95 -14.12 -0.59
CA GLU A 141 8.34 -13.41 0.53
C GLU A 141 7.24 -12.44 0.06
N ALA A 142 7.52 -11.66 -0.99
CA ALA A 142 6.54 -10.74 -1.58
C ALA A 142 5.27 -11.48 -2.03
N ARG A 143 5.39 -12.68 -2.58
CA ARG A 143 4.23 -13.50 -2.98
C ARG A 143 3.39 -13.92 -1.79
N GLN A 144 4.02 -14.43 -0.72
CA GLN A 144 3.32 -14.84 0.49
C GLN A 144 2.62 -13.67 1.19
N GLN A 145 3.29 -12.52 1.24
CA GLN A 145 2.73 -11.29 1.80
C GLN A 145 1.60 -10.73 0.93
N ALA A 146 1.69 -10.81 -0.40
CA ALA A 146 0.60 -10.40 -1.28
C ALA A 146 -0.70 -11.18 -0.99
N ASP A 147 -0.57 -12.49 -0.72
CA ASP A 147 -1.71 -13.30 -0.30
C ASP A 147 -2.22 -12.93 1.10
N ARG A 148 -1.32 -12.59 2.04
CA ARG A 148 -1.72 -12.17 3.39
C ARG A 148 -2.42 -10.80 3.41
N LEU A 149 -2.03 -9.92 2.49
CA LEU A 149 -2.53 -8.55 2.37
C LEU A 149 -3.79 -8.43 1.49
N GLY A 150 -4.28 -9.52 0.89
CA GLY A 150 -5.47 -9.46 0.03
C GLY A 150 -5.20 -8.78 -1.31
N LEU A 151 -3.97 -8.85 -1.83
CA LEU A 151 -3.60 -8.27 -3.12
C LEU A 151 -3.91 -9.21 -4.29
N THR A 152 -4.19 -10.49 -4.03
CA THR A 152 -4.61 -11.47 -5.05
C THR A 152 -6.11 -11.74 -4.96
N PRO A 153 -6.80 -12.08 -6.07
CA PRO A 153 -8.23 -12.41 -6.03
C PRO A 153 -8.56 -13.56 -5.08
N LEU A 154 -7.70 -14.58 -5.03
CA LEU A 154 -7.87 -15.71 -4.12
C LEU A 154 -7.72 -15.28 -2.64
N ALA A 155 -6.77 -14.40 -2.35
CA ALA A 155 -6.60 -13.84 -1.02
C ALA A 155 -7.78 -12.97 -0.61
N MET A 156 -8.30 -12.14 -1.52
CA MET A 156 -9.53 -11.36 -1.26
C MET A 156 -10.70 -12.29 -0.91
N LEU A 157 -10.88 -13.38 -1.65
CA LEU A 157 -11.91 -14.37 -1.33
C LEU A 157 -11.70 -15.00 0.06
N ARG A 158 -10.46 -15.36 0.40
CA ARG A 158 -10.11 -15.94 1.71
C ARG A 158 -10.33 -14.98 2.87
N LEU A 159 -9.97 -13.71 2.69
CA LEU A 159 -10.21 -12.62 3.65
C LEU A 159 -11.66 -12.14 3.64
N ARG A 160 -12.47 -12.66 2.71
CA ARG A 160 -13.86 -12.26 2.48
C ARG A 160 -13.98 -10.78 2.20
N TRP A 161 -13.07 -10.25 1.40
CA TRP A 161 -13.09 -8.85 0.97
C TRP A 161 -13.70 -8.77 -0.43
N GLU A 162 -14.64 -7.84 -0.58
CA GLU A 162 -15.30 -7.56 -1.84
C GLU A 162 -15.20 -6.06 -2.11
N VAL A 163 -14.73 -5.69 -3.30
CA VAL A 163 -14.71 -4.29 -3.73
C VAL A 163 -16.07 -3.94 -4.29
N VAL A 164 -16.73 -2.96 -3.68
CA VAL A 164 -18.08 -2.54 -4.05
C VAL A 164 -18.01 -1.13 -4.61
N ALA A 165 -18.64 -0.93 -5.77
CA ALA A 165 -18.82 0.40 -6.36
C ALA A 165 -19.75 1.24 -5.49
N ASP A 166 -19.38 2.49 -5.23
CA ASP A 166 -20.10 3.34 -4.30
C ASP A 166 -21.31 3.98 -5.00
N GLU A 167 -22.46 3.27 -5.05
CA GLU A 167 -23.73 3.84 -5.55
C GLU A 167 -24.19 5.05 -4.70
N VAL A 168 -23.65 5.22 -3.48
CA VAL A 168 -24.02 6.29 -2.54
C VAL A 168 -23.24 7.59 -2.80
N ALA A 169 -22.06 7.52 -3.44
CA ALA A 169 -21.31 8.69 -3.86
C ALA A 169 -22.09 9.52 -4.89
N GLU A 170 -22.71 8.85 -5.87
CA GLU A 170 -23.58 9.47 -6.89
C GLU A 170 -24.81 10.16 -6.28
N GLN A 171 -25.39 9.57 -5.23
CA GLN A 171 -26.54 10.16 -4.51
C GLN A 171 -26.14 11.38 -3.66
N ARG A 172 -24.89 11.45 -3.19
CA ARG A 172 -24.39 12.61 -2.44
C ARG A 172 -24.07 13.79 -3.37
N THR A 173 -23.52 13.56 -4.56
CA THR A 173 -23.31 14.62 -5.56
C THR A 173 -24.63 15.20 -6.06
N THR A 174 -25.65 14.38 -6.27
CA THR A 174 -27.00 14.86 -6.66
C THR A 174 -27.69 15.67 -5.55
N ARG A 175 -27.44 15.38 -4.26
CA ARG A 175 -27.97 16.19 -3.15
C ARG A 175 -27.20 17.50 -2.89
N THR A 176 -26.02 17.66 -3.47
CA THR A 176 -25.12 18.80 -3.21
C THR A 176 -25.13 19.83 -4.35
N VAL A 177 -26.22 19.90 -5.14
CA VAL A 177 -26.48 21.09 -5.96
C VAL A 177 -27.04 22.17 -5.02
N PRO A 178 -26.34 23.30 -4.81
CA PRO A 178 -26.88 24.35 -3.96
C PRO A 178 -28.12 24.94 -4.62
N ALA A 179 -29.22 25.00 -3.88
CA ALA A 179 -30.39 25.78 -4.27
C ALA A 179 -29.94 27.24 -4.51
N ALA A 180 -29.85 27.62 -5.77
CA ALA A 180 -29.56 28.98 -6.19
C ALA A 180 -30.48 29.94 -5.44
N GLN A 181 -29.85 30.98 -4.87
CA GLN A 181 -30.43 32.02 -4.04
C GLN A 181 -31.80 32.45 -4.54
N ARG A 182 -32.86 32.05 -3.83
CA ARG A 182 -34.18 32.68 -3.97
C ARG A 182 -34.03 34.14 -3.51
N LYS A 183 -34.00 35.08 -4.46
CA LYS A 183 -34.21 36.50 -4.20
C LYS A 183 -35.43 36.65 -3.29
N ARG A 184 -35.21 37.08 -2.05
CA ARG A 184 -36.30 37.48 -1.15
C ARG A 184 -36.94 38.75 -1.75
N PRO A 185 -38.25 38.78 -2.00
CA PRO A 185 -38.91 40.04 -2.36
C PRO A 185 -38.86 40.97 -1.14
N ASN A 186 -38.36 42.19 -1.34
CA ASN A 186 -38.25 43.22 -0.31
C ASN A 186 -39.63 43.58 0.25
N LEU A 187 -39.71 43.63 1.58
CA LEU A 187 -40.84 44.14 2.35
C LEU A 187 -41.03 45.64 2.07
N ARG A 188 -42.27 46.07 1.80
CA ARG A 188 -42.67 47.47 1.84
C ARG A 188 -43.52 47.66 3.10
N ALA A 189 -42.96 48.34 4.10
CA ALA A 189 -43.71 48.78 5.28
C ALA A 189 -44.72 49.87 4.85
N VAL A 190 -45.95 49.76 5.35
CA VAL A 190 -46.98 50.79 5.26
C VAL A 190 -47.09 51.36 6.67
N ASP A 191 -46.84 52.67 6.81
CA ASP A 191 -47.01 53.41 8.06
C ASP A 191 -48.49 53.40 8.50
N PRO A 192 -48.79 53.24 9.80
CA PRO A 192 -50.09 53.60 10.34
C PRO A 192 -50.07 55.08 10.75
N GLY A 193 -51.11 55.82 10.34
CA GLY A 193 -51.43 57.13 10.90
C GLY A 193 -51.97 57.03 12.32
#